data_AF-A0A7S4P9B8-F1
#
_entry.id   AF-A0A7S4P9B8-F1
#
_cell.length_a   1.000
_cell.length_b   1.000
_cell.length_c   1.000
_cell.angle_alpha   90.00
_cell.angle_beta   90.00
_cell.angle_gamma   90.00
#
_symmetry.space_group_name_H-M   'P 1'
#
loop_
_entity.id
_entity.type
_entity.pdbx_description
1 polymer ?
#
loop_
_entity_poly.entity_id
_entity_poly.type
_entity_poly.pdbx_seq_one_letter_code
_entity_poly.pdbx_strand_id
1 'polypeptide(L)'
;SSCPPDSSMYWLEEDMWNKNEQVAFLRILWDPVNHRRTDFFTNDMMPRLCGIHKEELVTRFASHDAPMCMTDLEFICYIIDDVLNCDKKTLVRYFRYGYWNDELGPRCVLVQHIKDKQLDWKGRSYCTKHYMRAVSAEEFDEAQRRDPNCTRPLMWSTGDLRRADELSRDYKIDREQECMENLLATEEGRLKLQLLEEQVKFQVSQMVQHFR
;
A
#
# COMPACT_ATOMS: atom_id res chain seq x y z
N SER A 1 -29.72 13.15 5.49
CA SER A 1 -28.97 12.02 6.07
C SER A 1 -28.79 10.99 4.97
N SER A 2 -27.57 10.53 4.71
CA SER A 2 -27.37 9.35 3.85
C SER A 2 -27.72 8.13 4.69
N CYS A 3 -28.70 7.32 4.25
CA CYS A 3 -28.91 6.00 4.83
C CYS A 3 -27.56 5.26 4.78
N PRO A 4 -27.08 4.71 5.91
CA PRO A 4 -25.93 3.82 5.86
C PRO A 4 -26.28 2.66 4.90
N PRO A 5 -25.33 2.22 4.07
CA PRO A 5 -25.54 1.05 3.21
C PRO A 5 -26.03 -0.11 4.06
N ASP A 6 -27.03 -0.83 3.54
CA ASP A 6 -27.66 -1.95 4.21
C ASP A 6 -26.59 -2.96 4.64
N SER A 7 -26.52 -3.25 5.94
CA SER A 7 -25.53 -4.15 6.51
C SER A 7 -25.60 -5.54 5.88
N SER A 8 -26.76 -5.92 5.33
CA SER A 8 -26.99 -7.18 4.61
C SER A 8 -26.03 -7.38 3.42
N MET A 9 -25.65 -6.31 2.72
CA MET A 9 -24.75 -6.41 1.56
C MET A 9 -23.31 -6.77 1.94
N TYR A 10 -22.85 -6.37 3.13
CA TYR A 10 -21.47 -6.64 3.54
C TYR A 10 -21.26 -8.11 3.88
N TRP A 11 -22.22 -8.76 4.54
CA TRP A 11 -22.13 -10.19 4.87
C TRP A 11 -21.92 -11.07 3.64
N LEU A 12 -22.63 -10.80 2.55
CA LEU A 12 -22.48 -11.57 1.30
C LEU A 12 -21.09 -11.36 0.67
N GLU A 13 -20.58 -10.13 0.70
CA GLU A 13 -19.23 -9.82 0.24
C GLU A 13 -18.17 -10.55 1.08
N GLU A 14 -18.33 -10.55 2.40
CA GLU A 14 -17.41 -11.23 3.33
C GLU A 14 -17.38 -12.74 3.08
N ASP A 15 -18.55 -13.36 2.93
CA ASP A 15 -18.66 -14.80 2.60
C ASP A 15 -18.01 -15.14 1.26
N MET A 16 -18.12 -14.25 0.27
CA MET A 16 -17.47 -14.42 -1.02
C MET A 16 -15.94 -14.34 -0.90
N TRP A 17 -15.42 -13.34 -0.19
CA TRP A 17 -13.97 -13.15 -0.05
C TRP A 17 -13.30 -14.17 0.88
N ASN A 18 -14.02 -14.69 1.88
CA ASN A 18 -13.53 -15.79 2.71
C ASN A 18 -13.35 -17.09 1.91
N LYS A 19 -14.10 -17.27 0.81
CA LYS A 19 -13.92 -18.42 -0.11
C LYS A 19 -12.79 -18.21 -1.12
N ASN A 20 -12.21 -17.01 -1.21
CA ASN A 20 -11.12 -16.73 -2.13
C ASN A 20 -9.77 -17.03 -1.48
N GLU A 21 -9.04 -18.00 -2.04
CA GLU A 21 -7.74 -18.45 -1.54
C GLU A 21 -6.53 -17.88 -2.31
N GLN A 22 -6.76 -16.96 -3.25
CA GLN A 22 -5.71 -16.43 -4.14
C GLN A 22 -5.40 -14.95 -3.92
N VAL A 23 -6.39 -14.20 -3.42
CA VAL A 23 -6.31 -12.75 -3.26
C VAL A 23 -6.50 -12.41 -1.79
N ALA A 24 -5.50 -11.75 -1.21
CA ALA A 24 -5.62 -11.10 0.07
C ALA A 24 -6.54 -9.88 -0.07
N PHE A 25 -7.59 -9.84 0.74
CA PHE A 25 -8.60 -8.80 0.70
C PHE A 25 -8.75 -8.14 2.05
N LEU A 26 -8.84 -6.81 2.01
CA LEU A 26 -9.06 -5.94 3.16
C LEU A 26 -10.08 -4.87 2.78
N ARG A 27 -11.08 -4.64 3.63
CA ARG A 27 -12.06 -3.56 3.54
C ARG A 27 -12.01 -2.72 4.80
N ILE A 28 -11.95 -1.40 4.62
CA ILE A 28 -12.01 -0.43 5.71
C ILE A 28 -13.17 0.53 5.44
N LEU A 29 -14.13 0.61 6.36
CA LEU A 29 -15.16 1.65 6.32
C LEU A 29 -14.76 2.84 7.18
N TRP A 30 -15.10 4.02 6.68
CA TRP A 30 -14.81 5.30 7.30
C TRP A 30 -16.11 6.05 7.53
N ASP A 31 -16.17 6.74 8.66
CA ASP A 31 -17.11 7.83 8.88
C ASP A 31 -16.53 9.09 8.21
N PRO A 32 -17.09 9.55 7.08
CA PRO A 32 -16.54 10.68 6.32
C PRO A 32 -16.78 12.03 7.00
N VAL A 33 -17.51 12.07 8.12
CA VAL A 33 -17.76 13.30 8.92
C VAL A 33 -16.81 13.34 10.11
N ASN A 34 -16.70 12.24 10.85
CA ASN A 34 -15.88 12.19 12.07
C ASN A 34 -14.44 11.70 11.81
N HIS A 35 -14.11 11.39 10.55
CA HIS A 35 -12.78 10.93 10.12
C HIS A 35 -12.25 9.73 10.93
N ARG A 36 -13.15 8.81 11.30
CA ARG A 36 -12.82 7.61 12.07
C ARG A 36 -13.16 6.35 11.30
N ARG A 37 -12.37 5.29 11.50
CA ARG A 37 -12.72 3.96 11.01
C ARG A 37 -13.96 3.47 11.76
N THR A 38 -14.96 2.98 11.04
CA THR A 38 -16.19 2.40 11.60
C THR A 38 -16.20 0.89 11.53
N ASP A 39 -15.50 0.31 10.56
CA ASP A 39 -15.46 -1.13 10.35
C ASP A 39 -14.16 -1.55 9.66
N PHE A 40 -13.78 -2.80 9.88
CA PHE A 40 -12.61 -3.45 9.32
C PHE A 40 -12.93 -4.92 9.04
N PHE A 41 -12.74 -5.34 7.80
CA PHE A 41 -12.86 -6.73 7.41
C PHE A 41 -11.62 -7.17 6.64
N THR A 42 -11.19 -8.40 6.89
CA THR A 42 -10.10 -9.04 6.15
C THR A 42 -10.43 -10.51 5.92
N ASN A 43 -10.10 -11.03 4.74
CA ASN A 43 -10.17 -12.48 4.50
C ASN A 43 -8.94 -13.19 5.07
N ASP A 44 -8.91 -14.53 4.97
CA ASP A 44 -7.85 -15.37 5.53
C ASP A 44 -6.52 -15.29 4.77
N MET A 45 -6.52 -14.71 3.57
CA MET A 45 -5.32 -14.57 2.75
C MET A 45 -4.43 -13.41 3.17
N MET A 46 -5.01 -12.32 3.71
CA MET A 46 -4.22 -11.19 4.22
C MET A 46 -3.33 -11.55 5.43
N PRO A 47 -3.82 -12.21 6.51
CA PRO A 47 -2.96 -12.61 7.61
C PRO A 47 -1.87 -13.59 7.16
N ARG A 48 -2.18 -14.49 6.21
CA ARG A 48 -1.16 -15.32 5.55
C ARG A 48 -0.11 -14.49 4.84
N LEU A 49 -0.50 -13.46 4.08
CA LEU A 49 0.44 -12.55 3.43
C LEU A 49 1.33 -11.80 4.44
N CYS A 50 0.75 -11.40 5.57
CA CYS A 50 1.48 -10.72 6.65
C CYS A 50 2.33 -11.67 7.50
N GLY A 51 2.08 -12.98 7.47
CA GLY A 51 2.76 -13.97 8.31
C GLY A 51 2.27 -14.05 9.76
N ILE A 52 1.08 -13.52 10.07
CA ILE A 52 0.52 -13.50 11.43
C ILE A 52 -0.87 -14.12 11.47
N HIS A 53 -1.40 -14.39 12.67
CA HIS A 53 -2.77 -14.88 12.83
C HIS A 53 -3.81 -13.80 12.51
N LYS A 54 -5.01 -14.21 12.07
CA LYS A 54 -6.08 -13.28 11.69
C LYS A 54 -6.52 -12.41 12.85
N GLU A 55 -6.68 -13.01 14.03
CA GLU A 55 -7.08 -12.34 15.26
C GLU A 55 -6.04 -11.32 15.69
N GLU A 56 -4.75 -11.64 15.52
CA GLU A 56 -3.65 -10.73 15.79
C GLU A 56 -3.68 -9.53 14.83
N LEU A 57 -3.85 -9.78 13.52
CA LEU A 57 -3.97 -8.72 12.51
C LEU A 57 -5.12 -7.76 12.86
N VAL A 58 -6.31 -8.30 13.14
CA VAL A 58 -7.49 -7.50 13.52
C VAL A 58 -7.22 -6.70 14.80
N THR A 59 -6.58 -7.31 15.80
CA THR A 59 -6.23 -6.65 17.08
C THR A 59 -5.25 -5.51 16.86
N ARG A 60 -4.19 -5.74 16.08
CA ARG A 60 -3.20 -4.73 15.69
C ARG A 60 -3.85 -3.56 14.94
N PHE A 61 -4.76 -3.83 14.03
CA PHE A 61 -5.53 -2.77 13.37
C PHE A 61 -6.40 -2.00 14.38
N ALA A 62 -7.03 -2.68 15.34
CA ALA A 62 -7.82 -2.04 16.39
C ALA A 62 -6.97 -1.13 17.30
N SER A 63 -5.74 -1.52 17.60
CA SER A 63 -4.79 -0.78 18.44
C SER A 63 -3.95 0.27 17.70
N HIS A 64 -4.15 0.46 16.39
CA HIS A 64 -3.33 1.32 15.53
C HIS A 64 -1.85 0.88 15.42
N ASP A 65 -1.60 -0.42 15.57
CA ASP A 65 -0.27 -1.06 15.50
C ASP A 65 -0.21 -2.06 14.32
N ALA A 66 -0.79 -1.67 13.18
CA ALA A 66 -0.81 -2.52 12.00
C ALA A 66 0.62 -2.74 11.47
N PRO A 67 0.98 -3.97 11.06
CA PRO A 67 2.32 -4.27 10.61
C PRO A 67 2.64 -3.49 9.32
N MET A 68 3.74 -2.74 9.35
CA MET A 68 4.28 -2.10 8.15
C MET A 68 5.00 -3.14 7.30
N CYS A 69 4.40 -3.48 6.17
CA CYS A 69 4.88 -4.53 5.26
C CYS A 69 5.86 -3.98 4.21
N MET A 70 6.22 -2.70 4.27
CA MET A 70 7.14 -2.03 3.34
C MET A 70 8.30 -1.44 4.14
N THR A 71 9.35 -0.95 3.47
CA THR A 71 10.31 -0.06 4.14
C THR A 71 9.66 1.30 4.42
N ASP A 72 10.21 2.10 5.35
CA ASP A 72 9.63 3.41 5.68
C ASP A 72 9.61 4.32 4.44
N LEU A 73 10.68 4.29 3.63
CA LEU A 73 10.75 5.03 2.38
C LEU A 73 9.66 4.63 1.40
N GLU A 74 9.47 3.32 1.16
CA GLU A 74 8.41 2.82 0.28
C GLU A 74 7.02 3.19 0.78
N PHE A 75 6.80 3.14 2.09
CA PHE A 75 5.53 3.50 2.71
C PHE A 75 5.22 5.00 2.54
N ILE A 76 6.23 5.87 2.72
CA ILE A 76 6.10 7.31 2.46
C ILE A 76 5.77 7.57 0.99
N CYS A 77 6.52 6.94 0.07
CA CYS A 77 6.27 7.03 -1.36
C CYS A 77 4.84 6.57 -1.73
N TYR A 78 4.37 5.47 -1.15
CA TYR A 78 2.99 4.99 -1.32
C TYR A 78 1.94 6.02 -0.83
N ILE A 79 2.15 6.64 0.34
CA ILE A 79 1.23 7.66 0.87
C ILE A 79 1.19 8.88 -0.06
N ILE A 80 2.35 9.37 -0.47
CA ILE A 80 2.45 10.53 -1.37
C ILE A 80 1.74 10.23 -2.68
N ASP A 81 2.01 9.08 -3.29
CA ASP A 81 1.35 8.67 -4.53
C ASP A 81 -0.19 8.54 -4.36
N ASP A 82 -0.66 8.07 -3.21
CA ASP A 82 -2.09 8.04 -2.88
C ASP A 82 -2.73 9.44 -2.77
N VAL A 83 -1.98 10.42 -2.29
CA VAL A 83 -2.40 11.84 -2.22
C VAL A 83 -2.44 12.46 -3.61
N LEU A 84 -1.38 12.25 -4.40
CA LEU A 84 -1.29 12.75 -5.78
C LEU A 84 -2.39 12.15 -6.67
N ASN A 85 -2.79 10.91 -6.40
CA ASN A 85 -3.89 10.22 -7.06
C ASN A 85 -5.16 10.14 -6.20
N CYS A 86 -5.43 11.16 -5.38
CA CYS A 86 -6.60 11.18 -4.51
C CYS A 86 -7.93 11.15 -5.29
N ASP A 87 -7.95 11.69 -6.51
CA ASP A 87 -9.09 11.74 -7.44
C ASP A 87 -9.39 10.36 -8.08
N LYS A 88 -8.38 9.48 -8.15
CA LYS A 88 -8.54 8.15 -8.74
C LYS A 88 -9.29 7.24 -7.79
N LYS A 89 -10.41 6.68 -8.28
CA LYS A 89 -11.20 5.67 -7.58
C LYS A 89 -10.42 4.36 -7.43
N THR A 90 -9.78 3.91 -8.49
CA THR A 90 -9.04 2.66 -8.51
C THR A 90 -7.59 2.92 -8.87
N LEU A 91 -6.68 2.36 -8.08
CA LEU A 91 -5.24 2.45 -8.29
C LEU A 91 -4.67 1.04 -8.28
N VAL A 92 -3.85 0.72 -9.29
CA VAL A 92 -3.18 -0.57 -9.42
C VAL A 92 -1.69 -0.32 -9.33
N ARG A 93 -1.04 -0.98 -8.39
CA ARG A 93 0.38 -0.80 -8.11
C ARG A 93 1.06 -2.13 -7.89
N TYR A 94 2.38 -2.15 -8.03
CA TYR A 94 3.22 -3.29 -7.75
C TYR A 94 4.25 -2.91 -6.68
N PHE A 95 4.33 -3.72 -5.63
CA PHE A 95 5.23 -3.50 -4.50
C PHE A 95 5.91 -4.80 -4.09
N ARG A 96 6.98 -4.68 -3.31
CA ARG A 96 7.43 -5.76 -2.45
C ARG A 96 6.71 -5.65 -1.10
N TYR A 97 6.21 -6.76 -0.61
CA TYR A 97 5.58 -6.89 0.69
C TYR A 97 6.44 -7.81 1.54
N GLY A 98 6.94 -7.28 2.65
CA GLY A 98 7.62 -8.04 3.68
C GLY A 98 6.69 -8.99 4.39
N TYR A 99 7.15 -10.22 4.57
CA TYR A 99 6.53 -11.23 5.38
C TYR A 99 7.00 -11.07 6.83
N TRP A 100 6.07 -10.92 7.77
CA TRP A 100 6.39 -10.91 9.20
C TRP A 100 6.38 -12.34 9.71
N ASN A 101 7.48 -13.06 9.52
CA ASN A 101 7.71 -14.33 10.21
C ASN A 101 9.11 -14.35 10.79
N ASP A 102 9.16 -14.22 12.11
CA ASP A 102 10.39 -14.16 12.88
C ASP A 102 11.24 -15.45 12.72
N GLU A 103 10.63 -16.59 12.39
CA GLU A 103 11.32 -17.88 12.23
C GLU A 103 12.00 -18.04 10.87
N LEU A 104 11.46 -17.43 9.80
CA LEU A 104 11.96 -17.61 8.43
C LEU A 104 12.87 -16.47 7.95
N GLY A 105 13.07 -15.46 8.80
CA GLY A 105 13.76 -14.23 8.49
C GLY A 105 12.95 -13.31 7.57
N PRO A 106 13.43 -12.07 7.35
CA PRO A 106 12.77 -11.11 6.46
C PRO A 106 12.82 -11.64 5.02
N ARG A 107 11.67 -12.13 4.57
CA ARG A 107 11.41 -12.43 3.16
C ARG A 107 10.44 -11.38 2.64
N CYS A 108 10.47 -11.12 1.35
CA CYS A 108 9.40 -10.36 0.71
C CYS A 108 8.80 -11.16 -0.43
N VAL A 109 7.57 -10.79 -0.77
CA VAL A 109 6.85 -11.26 -1.94
C VAL A 109 6.48 -10.07 -2.79
N LEU A 110 6.56 -10.22 -4.11
CA LEU A 110 6.11 -9.21 -5.04
C LEU A 110 4.59 -9.29 -5.14
N VAL A 111 3.91 -8.15 -5.03
CA VAL A 111 2.46 -8.09 -4.93
C VAL A 111 1.92 -7.06 -5.89
N GLN A 112 0.90 -7.44 -6.66
CA GLN A 112 -0.03 -6.51 -7.28
C GLN A 112 -1.02 -6.06 -6.22
N HIS A 113 -1.00 -4.78 -5.89
CA HIS A 113 -1.91 -4.13 -4.96
C HIS A 113 -2.90 -3.26 -5.73
N ILE A 114 -4.17 -3.63 -5.66
CA ILE A 114 -5.29 -2.83 -6.17
C ILE A 114 -5.96 -2.15 -4.98
N LYS A 115 -6.03 -0.82 -5.01
CA LYS A 115 -6.79 -0.02 -4.06
C LYS A 115 -8.02 0.54 -4.76
N ASP A 116 -9.20 0.28 -4.20
CA ASP A 116 -10.48 0.79 -4.69
C ASP A 116 -11.14 1.67 -3.62
N LYS A 117 -11.49 2.90 -3.99
CA LYS A 117 -12.06 3.93 -3.11
C LYS A 117 -13.51 4.18 -3.51
N GLN A 118 -14.41 4.04 -2.55
CA GLN A 118 -15.81 4.38 -2.69
C GLN A 118 -16.06 5.75 -2.06
N LEU A 119 -16.58 6.67 -2.87
CA LEU A 119 -16.79 8.07 -2.49
C LEU A 119 -18.27 8.36 -2.31
N ASP A 120 -18.61 9.19 -1.33
CA ASP A 120 -19.96 9.71 -1.15
C ASP A 120 -20.27 10.78 -2.21
N TRP A 121 -21.50 11.30 -2.19
CA TRP A 121 -21.94 12.35 -3.12
C TRP A 121 -21.18 13.68 -2.98
N LYS A 122 -20.41 13.87 -1.90
CA LYS A 122 -19.52 15.03 -1.68
C LYS A 122 -18.07 14.72 -2.08
N GLY A 123 -17.79 13.55 -2.63
CA GLY A 123 -16.43 13.12 -3.00
C GLY A 123 -15.58 12.64 -1.84
N ARG A 124 -16.15 12.40 -0.65
CA ARG A 124 -15.41 11.92 0.53
C ARG A 124 -15.36 10.41 0.54
N SER A 125 -14.20 9.82 0.83
CA SER A 125 -14.06 8.36 0.97
C SER A 125 -14.83 7.85 2.18
N TYR A 126 -15.71 6.87 1.97
CA TYR A 126 -16.42 6.16 3.04
C TYR A 126 -16.06 4.67 3.10
N CYS A 127 -15.44 4.12 2.05
CA CYS A 127 -14.96 2.75 2.03
C CYS A 127 -13.70 2.67 1.17
N THR A 128 -12.69 1.99 1.68
CA THR A 128 -11.48 1.64 0.94
C THR A 128 -11.33 0.13 0.93
N LYS A 129 -11.17 -0.44 -0.26
CA LYS A 129 -10.91 -1.86 -0.47
C LYS A 129 -9.50 -2.04 -1.00
N HIS A 130 -8.80 -3.04 -0.49
CA HIS A 130 -7.45 -3.41 -0.88
C HIS A 130 -7.47 -4.86 -1.33
N TYR A 131 -6.97 -5.12 -2.53
CA TYR A 131 -6.80 -6.45 -3.10
C TYR A 131 -5.32 -6.66 -3.37
N MET A 132 -4.76 -7.73 -2.86
CA MET A 132 -3.34 -8.04 -2.96
C MET A 132 -3.18 -9.46 -3.48
N ARG A 133 -2.45 -9.60 -4.59
CA ARG A 133 -2.13 -10.89 -5.19
C ARG A 133 -0.62 -10.98 -5.38
N ALA A 134 -0.02 -12.10 -4.99
CA ALA A 134 1.37 -12.39 -5.31
C ALA A 134 1.56 -12.48 -6.83
N VAL A 135 2.64 -11.88 -7.33
CA VAL A 135 3.01 -11.87 -8.75
C VAL A 135 4.39 -12.50 -8.93
N SER A 136 4.66 -12.99 -10.14
CA SER A 136 6.00 -13.45 -10.49
C SER A 136 6.95 -12.27 -10.73
N ALA A 137 8.26 -12.55 -10.73
CA ALA A 137 9.27 -11.56 -11.10
C ALA A 137 9.08 -11.05 -12.53
N GLU A 138 8.68 -11.93 -13.46
CA GLU A 138 8.43 -11.56 -14.86
C GLU A 138 7.24 -10.61 -14.98
N GLU A 139 6.16 -10.85 -14.22
CA GLU A 139 4.98 -9.98 -14.22
C GLU A 139 5.31 -8.61 -13.63
N PHE A 140 6.08 -8.57 -12.54
CA PHE A 140 6.54 -7.34 -11.90
C PHE A 140 7.43 -6.50 -12.82
N ASP A 141 8.42 -7.13 -13.46
CA ASP A 141 9.35 -6.47 -14.37
C ASP A 141 8.65 -6.00 -15.67
N GLU A 142 7.66 -6.74 -16.16
CA GLU A 142 6.83 -6.29 -17.29
C GLU A 142 6.01 -5.06 -16.92
N ALA A 143 5.40 -5.05 -15.72
CA ALA A 143 4.69 -3.88 -15.24
C ALA A 143 5.62 -2.66 -15.11
N GLN A 144 6.82 -2.85 -14.55
CA GLN A 144 7.83 -1.80 -14.42
C GLN A 144 8.27 -1.24 -15.78
N ARG A 145 8.48 -2.10 -16.79
CA ARG A 145 8.84 -1.66 -18.15
C ARG A 145 7.72 -0.89 -18.83
N ARG A 146 6.46 -1.29 -18.62
CA ARG A 146 5.30 -0.65 -19.22
C ARG A 146 5.00 0.70 -18.61
N ASP A 147 5.02 0.79 -17.28
CA ASP A 147 4.78 2.02 -16.53
C ASP A 147 5.55 1.97 -15.20
N PRO A 148 6.74 2.61 -15.13
CA PRO A 148 7.52 2.66 -13.89
C PRO A 148 6.77 3.29 -12.71
N ASN A 149 5.78 4.16 -12.95
CA ASN A 149 5.05 4.80 -11.86
C ASN A 149 4.06 3.86 -11.18
N CYS A 150 3.62 2.79 -11.87
CA CYS A 150 2.77 1.78 -11.26
C CYS A 150 3.55 0.79 -10.40
N THR A 151 4.89 0.75 -10.49
CA THR A 151 5.73 -0.16 -9.73
C THR A 151 6.59 0.62 -8.75
N ARG A 152 6.32 0.47 -7.44
CA ARG A 152 7.01 1.21 -6.38
C ARG A 152 7.06 2.72 -6.70
N PRO A 153 5.89 3.40 -6.82
CA PRO A 153 5.80 4.80 -7.22
C PRO A 153 6.82 5.66 -6.47
N LEU A 154 7.42 6.62 -7.16
CA LEU A 154 8.44 7.55 -6.65
C LEU A 154 9.79 6.93 -6.23
N MET A 155 9.93 5.61 -6.14
CA MET A 155 11.24 4.98 -5.88
C MET A 155 12.22 5.17 -7.04
N TRP A 156 11.71 5.23 -8.27
CA TRP A 156 12.54 5.52 -9.44
C TRP A 156 13.23 6.89 -9.33
N SER A 157 12.51 7.91 -8.83
CA SER A 157 13.07 9.26 -8.64
C SER A 157 14.15 9.32 -7.57
N THR A 158 14.18 8.38 -6.62
CA THR A 158 15.26 8.28 -5.63
C THR A 158 16.48 7.54 -6.17
N GLY A 159 16.50 7.18 -7.45
CA GLY A 159 17.59 6.46 -8.11
C GLY A 159 17.52 4.93 -7.96
N ASP A 160 16.42 4.38 -7.43
CA ASP A 160 16.25 2.94 -7.30
C ASP A 160 15.66 2.35 -8.60
N LEU A 161 16.54 1.78 -9.41
CA LEU A 161 16.22 1.21 -10.73
C LEU A 161 16.26 -0.33 -10.73
N ARG A 162 16.35 -0.95 -9.55
CA ARG A 162 16.51 -2.39 -9.38
C ARG A 162 15.30 -3.16 -9.91
N ARG A 163 15.55 -4.38 -10.38
CA ARG A 163 14.53 -5.31 -10.86
C ARG A 163 14.00 -6.20 -9.75
N ALA A 164 12.94 -6.97 -10.05
CA ALA A 164 12.28 -7.87 -9.11
C ALA A 164 13.23 -8.75 -8.28
N ASP A 165 14.22 -9.37 -8.92
CA ASP A 165 15.17 -10.30 -8.27
C ASP A 165 16.09 -9.59 -7.27
N GLU A 166 16.65 -8.45 -7.65
CA GLU A 166 17.48 -7.61 -6.79
C GLU A 166 16.66 -7.08 -5.61
N LEU A 167 15.45 -6.59 -5.85
CA LEU A 167 14.55 -6.08 -4.82
C LEU A 167 14.15 -7.14 -3.79
N SER A 168 13.97 -8.39 -4.23
CA SER A 168 13.68 -9.51 -3.34
C SER A 168 14.89 -9.94 -2.53
N ARG A 169 16.08 -9.99 -3.14
CA ARG A 169 17.32 -10.36 -2.47
C ARG A 169 17.71 -9.32 -1.40
N ASP A 170 17.56 -8.04 -1.72
CA ASP A 170 18.11 -6.96 -0.90
C ASP A 170 17.10 -6.43 0.13
N TYR A 171 15.88 -6.99 0.19
CA TYR A 171 14.78 -6.51 1.06
C TYR A 171 15.18 -6.35 2.53
N LYS A 172 15.96 -7.29 3.09
CA LYS A 172 16.43 -7.20 4.47
C LYS A 172 17.30 -5.96 4.69
N ILE A 173 18.29 -5.78 3.82
CA ILE A 173 19.25 -4.67 3.90
C ILE A 173 18.48 -3.36 3.72
N ASP A 174 17.59 -3.30 2.75
CA ASP A 174 16.78 -2.11 2.51
C ASP A 174 15.88 -1.77 3.69
N ARG A 175 15.29 -2.76 4.38
CA ARG A 175 14.48 -2.50 5.57
C ARG A 175 15.27 -1.87 6.71
N GLU A 176 16.56 -2.21 6.81
CA GLU A 176 17.47 -1.59 7.77
C GLU A 176 17.90 -0.19 7.28
N GLN A 177 18.28 -0.04 6.02
CA GLN A 177 18.84 1.22 5.48
C GLN A 177 17.80 2.28 5.15
N GLU A 178 16.60 1.88 4.73
CA GLU A 178 15.48 2.75 4.34
C GLU A 178 14.49 2.98 5.50
N CYS A 179 14.94 2.82 6.75
CA CYS A 179 14.20 3.28 7.91
C CYS A 179 14.42 4.78 8.16
N MET A 180 13.46 5.46 8.78
CA MET A 180 13.54 6.92 8.97
C MET A 180 14.78 7.37 9.74
N GLU A 181 15.23 6.59 10.72
CA GLU A 181 16.45 6.88 11.47
C GLU A 181 17.67 6.97 10.54
N ASN A 182 17.86 5.98 9.68
CA ASN A 182 18.99 5.94 8.73
C ASN A 182 18.82 6.93 7.57
N LEU A 183 17.60 7.14 7.09
CA LEU A 183 17.30 8.12 6.06
C LEU A 183 17.67 9.54 6.51
N LEU A 184 17.50 9.86 7.78
CA LEU A 184 17.84 11.18 8.33
C LEU A 184 19.32 11.28 8.74
N ALA A 185 19.91 10.17 9.22
CA ALA A 185 21.28 10.17 9.76
C ALA A 185 22.37 10.11 8.67
N THR A 186 22.15 9.37 7.59
CA THR A 186 23.17 9.11 6.56
C THR A 186 23.13 10.12 5.41
N GLU A 187 24.26 10.30 4.71
CA GLU A 187 24.33 11.16 3.51
C GLU A 187 23.49 10.59 2.37
N GLU A 188 23.60 9.28 2.11
CA GLU A 188 22.80 8.58 1.09
C GLU A 188 21.30 8.69 1.38
N GLY A 189 20.89 8.46 2.63
CA GLY A 189 19.50 8.59 3.05
C GLY A 189 18.94 9.99 2.82
N ARG A 190 19.70 11.03 3.21
CA ARG A 190 19.29 12.43 2.98
C ARG A 190 19.21 12.77 1.50
N LEU A 191 20.12 12.24 0.68
CA LEU A 191 20.07 12.42 -0.78
C LEU A 191 18.80 11.80 -1.37
N LYS A 192 18.41 10.59 -0.96
CA LYS A 192 17.15 9.96 -1.40
C LYS A 192 15.93 10.81 -1.03
N LEU A 193 15.88 11.35 0.19
CA LEU A 193 14.81 12.23 0.64
C LEU A 193 14.76 13.55 -0.14
N GLN A 194 15.92 14.14 -0.46
CA GLN A 194 15.99 15.35 -1.28
C GLN A 194 15.45 15.11 -2.69
N LEU A 195 15.87 14.02 -3.34
CA LEU A 195 15.38 13.65 -4.67
C LEU A 195 13.87 13.40 -4.67
N LEU A 196 13.36 12.74 -3.63
CA LEU A 196 11.92 12.56 -3.44
C LEU A 196 11.20 13.90 -3.29
N GLU A 197 11.72 14.82 -2.47
CA GLU A 197 11.15 16.15 -2.29
C GLU A 197 11.07 16.93 -3.61
N GLU A 198 12.15 16.93 -4.40
CA GLU A 198 12.21 17.59 -5.71
C GLU A 198 11.16 17.01 -6.68
N GLN A 199 11.03 15.68 -6.73
CA GLN A 199 10.03 15.02 -7.56
C GLN A 199 8.60 15.38 -7.14
N VAL A 200 8.33 15.41 -5.83
CA VAL A 200 7.00 15.75 -5.30
C VAL A 200 6.65 17.20 -5.62
N LYS A 201 7.59 18.14 -5.41
CA LYS A 201 7.39 19.54 -5.79
C LYS A 201 7.08 19.68 -7.28
N PHE A 202 7.80 18.95 -8.12
CA PHE A 202 7.54 18.93 -9.56
C PHE A 202 6.12 18.44 -9.86
N GLN A 203 5.70 17.28 -9.36
CA GLN A 203 4.37 16.73 -9.61
C GLN A 203 3.23 17.63 -9.08
N VAL A 204 3.38 18.17 -7.87
CA VAL A 204 2.40 19.12 -7.30
C VAL A 204 2.30 20.38 -8.18
N SER A 205 3.41 20.89 -8.72
CA SER A 205 3.38 22.05 -9.61
C SER A 205 2.56 21.79 -10.89
N GLN A 206 2.66 20.57 -11.44
CA GLN A 206 1.88 20.16 -12.61
C GLN A 206 0.38 20.05 -12.28
N MET A 207 0.04 19.51 -11.11
CA MET A 207 -1.35 19.43 -10.65
C MET A 207 -1.97 20.83 -10.49
N VAL A 208 -1.27 21.75 -9.83
CA VAL A 208 -1.79 23.12 -9.60
C VAL A 208 -2.02 23.87 -10.91
N GLN A 209 -1.17 23.67 -11.92
CA GLN A 209 -1.37 24.25 -13.25
C GLN A 209 -2.63 23.72 -13.94
N HIS A 210 -3.00 22.46 -13.72
CA HIS A 210 -4.21 21.86 -14.30
C HIS A 210 -5.51 22.39 -13.69
N PHE A 211 -5.48 22.88 -12.44
CA PHE A 211 -6.64 23.43 -11.74
C PHE A 211 -6.82 24.94 -11.90
N ARG A 212 -5.92 25.62 -12.62
CA ARG A 212 -6.03 27.05 -12.96
C ARG A 212 -6.62 27.22 -14.35
#